data_AF-A0A938E033-F1
#
_entry.id   AF-A0A938E033-F1
#
_cell.length_a   1.000
_cell.length_b   1.000
_cell.length_c   1.000
_cell.angle_alpha   90.00
_cell.angle_beta   90.00
_cell.angle_gamma   90.00
#
_symmetry.space_group_name_H-M   'P 1'
#
loop_
_entity.id
_entity.type
_entity.pdbx_description
1 polymer ?
#
loop_
_entity_poly.entity_id
_entity_poly.type
_entity_poly.pdbx_seq_one_letter_code
_entity_poly.pdbx_strand_id
1 'polypeptide(L)'
;MTGDRKFSDGVTRRRFLTGLGVAAGAAGWLGRYLDGTVGFDDPLAGVSIGPSPSPALLGTGSFSTSISDATGLAPRLPAWVGSPDDLLAVWSGFAPGRVDPAALTGRVQGAIDATTSARHELDRMLGEGRDHAPSPGRAGASRGGAYPGGAVELLTLAGELAAAPDAPRVVYVNGLGDFDTHQGLQQRHPALLGAVDDGFAVLLGAVERAGRADDVLVMTVAEFGRRPAENGGGTDHGTAAPHFLVGPVVRGGRYGEPPTLPKLDGIGNLAVPVDFRRRYATALRWLGVEPEAVLGVDATPIPALAR
;
A
#
# COMPACT_ATOMS: atom_id res chain seq x y z
N MET A 1 8.67 -30.13 18.64
CA MET A 1 7.35 -29.58 18.25
C MET A 1 7.21 -28.20 18.85
N THR A 2 7.70 -27.18 18.15
CA THR A 2 7.53 -25.77 18.49
C THR A 2 6.85 -25.16 17.28
N GLY A 3 5.52 -25.26 17.26
CA GLY A 3 4.73 -24.60 16.24
C GLY A 3 5.01 -23.10 16.30
N ASP A 4 5.34 -22.53 15.16
CA ASP A 4 5.21 -21.11 14.86
C ASP A 4 3.85 -20.65 15.35
N ARG A 5 3.80 -20.16 16.58
CA ARG A 5 2.69 -19.33 17.02
C ARG A 5 2.92 -17.99 16.36
N LYS A 6 2.59 -17.93 15.06
CA LYS A 6 2.08 -16.72 14.42
C LYS A 6 1.23 -16.00 15.46
N PHE A 7 1.41 -14.70 15.60
CA PHE A 7 0.29 -13.88 16.05
C PHE A 7 -0.90 -14.30 15.19
N SER A 8 -1.90 -14.95 15.80
CA SER A 8 -2.94 -15.69 15.11
C SER A 8 -3.49 -14.93 13.88
N ASP A 9 -3.25 -15.50 12.70
CA ASP A 9 -4.22 -15.71 11.63
C ASP A 9 -5.12 -14.53 11.26
N GLY A 10 -4.64 -13.66 10.36
CA GLY A 10 -5.46 -12.68 9.63
C GLY A 10 -6.00 -11.51 10.46
N VAL A 11 -6.08 -11.63 11.79
CA VAL A 11 -6.64 -10.63 12.69
C VAL A 11 -5.76 -9.39 12.78
N THR A 12 -4.43 -9.54 12.91
CA THR A 12 -3.49 -8.40 13.00
C THR A 12 -3.37 -7.68 11.66
N ARG A 13 -3.19 -8.42 10.56
CA ARG A 13 -3.18 -7.89 9.20
C ARG A 13 -4.44 -7.10 8.89
N ARG A 14 -5.60 -7.67 9.20
CA ARG A 14 -6.89 -7.02 9.00
C ARG A 14 -7.01 -5.77 9.85
N ARG A 15 -6.66 -5.81 11.14
CA ARG A 15 -6.65 -4.61 12.01
C ARG A 15 -5.79 -3.48 11.43
N PHE A 16 -4.65 -3.84 10.87
CA PHE A 16 -3.72 -2.89 10.27
C PHE A 16 -4.27 -2.28 8.97
N LEU A 17 -4.85 -3.11 8.09
CA LEU A 17 -5.39 -2.68 6.80
C LEU A 17 -6.75 -1.96 6.93
N THR A 18 -7.55 -2.30 7.94
CA THR A 18 -8.85 -1.65 8.18
C THR A 18 -8.77 -0.53 9.19
N GLY A 19 -7.72 -0.42 10.01
CA GLY A 19 -7.66 0.53 11.14
C GLY A 19 -8.62 0.20 12.28
N LEU A 20 -9.44 -0.86 12.17
CA LEU A 20 -10.50 -1.20 13.11
C LEU A 20 -10.14 -2.47 13.91
N GLY A 21 -10.97 -2.81 14.91
CA GLY A 21 -10.90 -4.11 15.60
C GLY A 21 -11.32 -5.29 14.71
N VAL A 22 -11.24 -6.52 15.24
CA VAL A 22 -11.53 -7.77 14.51
C VAL A 22 -12.98 -7.85 13.97
N ALA A 23 -13.87 -7.06 14.56
CA ALA A 23 -15.31 -7.11 14.32
C ALA A 23 -15.81 -6.15 13.23
N ALA A 24 -14.96 -5.31 12.64
CA ALA A 24 -15.42 -4.29 11.70
C ALA A 24 -15.24 -4.70 10.22
N GLY A 25 -16.09 -4.14 9.36
CA GLY A 25 -16.38 -4.56 7.98
C GLY A 25 -15.20 -4.81 7.03
N ALA A 26 -15.53 -5.25 5.81
CA ALA A 26 -14.55 -5.66 4.80
C ALA A 26 -13.69 -4.51 4.22
N ALA A 27 -14.09 -3.25 4.42
CA ALA A 27 -13.40 -2.09 3.84
C ALA A 27 -12.13 -1.68 4.58
N GLY A 28 -11.10 -1.30 3.83
CA GLY A 28 -9.87 -0.71 4.33
C GLY A 28 -10.05 0.72 4.84
N TRP A 29 -9.12 1.23 5.64
CA TRP A 29 -9.25 2.58 6.19
C TRP A 29 -9.10 3.67 5.12
N LEU A 30 -8.23 3.48 4.12
CA LEU A 30 -8.12 4.37 2.97
C LEU A 30 -9.32 4.24 2.04
N GLY A 31 -9.86 3.01 1.89
CA GLY A 31 -11.12 2.79 1.17
C GLY A 31 -12.27 3.59 1.76
N ARG A 32 -12.42 3.58 3.10
CA ARG A 32 -13.44 4.40 3.77
C ARG A 32 -13.19 5.91 3.66
N TYR A 33 -11.93 6.34 3.64
CA TYR A 33 -11.59 7.72 3.34
C TYR A 33 -12.04 8.12 1.92
N LEU A 34 -11.78 7.27 0.92
CA LEU A 34 -12.19 7.52 -0.47
C LEU A 34 -13.72 7.48 -0.61
N ASP A 35 -14.39 6.51 0.00
CA ASP A 35 -15.86 6.41 0.06
C ASP A 35 -16.49 7.74 0.55
N GLY A 36 -15.90 8.36 1.57
CA GLY A 36 -16.41 9.58 2.19
C GLY A 36 -15.97 10.89 1.53
N THR A 37 -15.07 10.86 0.53
CA THR A 37 -14.51 12.08 -0.08
C THR A 37 -14.78 12.19 -1.57
N VAL A 38 -14.56 11.12 -2.32
CA VAL A 38 -14.70 11.11 -3.79
C VAL A 38 -15.74 10.11 -4.28
N GLY A 39 -16.08 9.11 -3.46
CA GLY A 39 -16.98 8.04 -3.85
C GLY A 39 -16.54 7.39 -5.16
N PHE A 40 -17.49 7.18 -6.08
CA PHE A 40 -17.23 6.62 -7.41
C PHE A 40 -16.88 7.70 -8.46
N ASP A 41 -16.82 8.98 -8.09
CA ASP A 41 -16.66 10.08 -9.04
C ASP A 41 -15.20 10.24 -9.50
N ASP A 42 -14.24 9.75 -8.73
CA ASP A 42 -12.81 9.79 -9.06
C ASP A 42 -12.17 8.40 -8.95
N PRO A 43 -12.03 7.67 -10.07
CA PRO A 43 -11.46 6.32 -10.06
C PRO A 43 -9.95 6.28 -9.82
N LEU A 44 -9.26 7.41 -9.94
CA LEU A 44 -7.82 7.55 -9.76
C LEU A 44 -7.42 8.12 -8.41
N ALA A 45 -8.37 8.59 -7.60
CA ALA A 45 -8.09 9.09 -6.25
C ALA A 45 -7.32 8.09 -5.37
N GLY A 46 -7.52 6.78 -5.56
CA GLY A 46 -6.85 5.72 -4.82
C GLY A 46 -6.12 4.71 -5.71
N VAL A 47 -4.79 4.81 -5.76
CA VAL A 47 -3.95 3.92 -6.56
C VAL A 47 -3.13 2.98 -5.67
N SER A 48 -3.15 1.69 -5.97
CA SER A 48 -2.24 0.68 -5.39
C SER A 48 -1.15 0.35 -6.40
N ILE A 49 0.12 0.40 -6.01
CA ILE A 49 1.26 -0.04 -6.83
C ILE A 49 1.87 -1.30 -6.22
N GLY A 50 2.08 -2.34 -7.02
CA GLY A 50 2.79 -3.56 -6.61
C GLY A 50 1.96 -4.84 -6.80
N PRO A 51 2.37 -5.97 -6.19
CA PRO A 51 1.91 -7.32 -6.55
C PRO A 51 0.43 -7.62 -6.53
N SER A 52 -0.33 -6.83 -5.78
CA SER A 52 -1.75 -7.04 -5.64
C SER A 52 -2.42 -5.76 -5.17
N PRO A 53 -3.73 -5.61 -5.41
CA PRO A 53 -4.53 -4.58 -4.77
C PRO A 53 -4.32 -4.60 -3.25
N SER A 54 -4.10 -3.43 -2.65
CA SER A 54 -4.01 -3.31 -1.20
C SER A 54 -5.40 -3.36 -0.57
N PRO A 55 -5.66 -4.26 0.41
CA PRO A 55 -6.93 -4.24 1.14
C PRO A 55 -7.16 -2.96 1.94
N ALA A 56 -6.12 -2.14 2.17
CA ALA A 56 -6.28 -0.84 2.80
C ALA A 56 -7.09 0.15 1.93
N LEU A 57 -7.05 -0.01 0.61
CA LEU A 57 -7.76 0.84 -0.37
C LEU A 57 -9.13 0.30 -0.77
N LEU A 58 -9.51 -0.91 -0.35
CA LEU A 58 -10.82 -1.48 -0.69
C LEU A 58 -11.93 -0.70 0.02
N GLY A 59 -12.68 0.08 -0.76
CA GLY A 59 -13.89 0.79 -0.34
C GLY A 59 -15.18 0.01 -0.63
N THR A 60 -16.30 0.53 -0.16
CA THR A 60 -17.65 0.02 -0.48
C THR A 60 -18.43 0.96 -1.40
N GLY A 61 -17.96 2.20 -1.55
CA GLY A 61 -18.55 3.28 -2.33
C GLY A 61 -17.52 4.02 -3.20
N SER A 62 -16.30 3.49 -3.35
CA SER A 62 -15.24 4.07 -4.18
C SER A 62 -14.51 3.02 -5.00
N PHE A 63 -13.82 3.48 -6.05
CA PHE A 63 -12.88 2.65 -6.79
C PHE A 63 -11.50 2.66 -6.15
N SER A 64 -10.73 1.60 -6.42
CA SER A 64 -9.27 1.60 -6.24
C SER A 64 -8.63 1.01 -7.49
N THR A 65 -7.74 1.78 -8.09
CA THR A 65 -6.98 1.37 -9.27
C THR A 65 -5.72 0.63 -8.81
N SER A 66 -5.44 -0.53 -9.39
CA SER A 66 -4.24 -1.31 -9.04
C SER A 66 -3.32 -1.43 -10.24
N ILE A 67 -2.10 -0.91 -10.08
CA ILE A 67 -1.01 -1.00 -11.05
C ILE A 67 -0.06 -2.07 -10.55
N SER A 68 -0.12 -3.21 -11.23
CA SER A 68 0.66 -4.39 -10.90
C SER A 68 2.15 -4.08 -11.05
N ASP A 69 2.64 -3.79 -12.26
CA ASP A 69 4.04 -3.44 -12.53
C ASP A 69 4.17 -2.13 -13.33
N ALA A 70 5.38 -1.60 -13.50
CA ALA A 70 5.65 -0.46 -14.37
C ALA A 70 5.39 -0.77 -15.86
N THR A 71 5.19 -2.04 -16.22
CA THR A 71 4.65 -2.46 -17.53
C THR A 71 3.12 -2.50 -17.55
N GLY A 72 2.45 -2.17 -16.42
CA GLY A 72 1.03 -2.37 -16.16
C GLY A 72 0.09 -1.41 -16.88
N LEU A 73 0.62 -0.61 -17.80
CA LEU A 73 -0.15 0.10 -18.83
C LEU A 73 -0.14 -0.61 -20.19
N ALA A 74 0.56 -1.75 -20.30
CA ALA A 74 0.44 -2.70 -21.39
C ALA A 74 -0.33 -3.94 -20.89
N PRO A 75 -1.67 -3.99 -21.02
CA PRO A 75 -2.42 -5.17 -20.63
C PRO A 75 -2.00 -6.32 -21.56
N ARG A 76 -1.28 -7.30 -21.02
CA ARG A 76 -1.37 -8.64 -21.60
C ARG A 76 -2.59 -9.29 -20.98
N LEU A 77 -3.61 -9.51 -21.81
CA LEU A 77 -4.66 -10.46 -21.48
C LEU A 77 -3.98 -11.75 -20.99
N PRO A 78 -4.51 -12.43 -19.95
CA PRO A 78 -4.08 -13.79 -19.64
C PRO A 78 -4.10 -14.59 -20.95
N ALA A 79 -3.09 -15.42 -21.22
CA ALA A 79 -2.90 -16.05 -22.53
C ALA A 79 -4.09 -16.91 -23.03
N TRP A 80 -5.08 -17.13 -22.18
CA TRP A 80 -6.31 -17.89 -22.41
C TRP A 80 -7.58 -17.02 -22.50
N VAL A 81 -7.48 -15.68 -22.40
CA VAL A 81 -8.57 -14.71 -22.56
C VAL A 81 -8.39 -14.00 -23.89
N GLY A 82 -9.35 -14.18 -24.80
CA GLY A 82 -9.24 -13.69 -26.18
C GLY A 82 -9.63 -12.22 -26.36
N SER A 83 -10.44 -11.67 -25.47
CA SER A 83 -10.92 -10.29 -25.54
C SER A 83 -11.25 -9.70 -24.15
N PRO A 84 -11.35 -8.37 -24.01
CA PRO A 84 -11.83 -7.71 -22.79
C PRO A 84 -13.24 -8.15 -22.36
N ASP A 85 -14.12 -8.46 -23.31
CA ASP A 85 -15.49 -8.93 -23.03
C ASP A 85 -15.50 -10.35 -22.39
N ASP A 86 -14.51 -11.18 -22.71
CA ASP A 86 -14.33 -12.51 -22.10
C ASP A 86 -13.85 -12.41 -20.64
N LEU A 87 -13.13 -11.35 -20.29
CA LEU A 87 -12.60 -11.12 -18.94
C LEU A 87 -13.75 -10.91 -17.93
N LEU A 88 -14.75 -10.12 -18.32
CA LEU A 88 -16.01 -9.88 -17.59
C LEU A 88 -16.76 -11.18 -17.29
N ALA A 89 -16.93 -12.01 -18.33
CA ALA A 89 -17.64 -13.28 -18.22
C ALA A 89 -16.93 -14.25 -17.28
N VAL A 90 -15.60 -14.32 -17.34
CA VAL A 90 -14.80 -15.20 -16.49
C VAL A 90 -14.79 -14.76 -15.04
N TRP A 91 -14.64 -13.45 -14.77
CA TRP A 91 -14.67 -12.91 -13.41
C TRP A 91 -16.00 -13.13 -12.70
N SER A 92 -17.11 -13.07 -13.44
CA SER A 92 -18.44 -13.34 -12.88
C SER A 92 -18.59 -14.77 -12.33
N GLY A 93 -17.82 -15.73 -12.83
CA GLY A 93 -17.82 -17.13 -12.40
C GLY A 93 -17.06 -17.40 -11.08
N PHE A 94 -16.25 -16.46 -10.59
CA PHE A 94 -15.47 -16.60 -9.36
C PHE A 94 -16.07 -15.88 -8.14
N ALA A 95 -17.21 -15.19 -8.31
CA ALA A 95 -17.85 -14.47 -7.22
C ALA A 95 -18.32 -15.44 -6.10
N PRO A 96 -18.01 -15.18 -4.82
CA PRO A 96 -18.19 -16.14 -3.71
C PRO A 96 -19.64 -16.33 -3.24
N GLY A 97 -20.64 -16.06 -4.08
CA GLY A 97 -22.05 -16.27 -3.78
C GLY A 97 -22.97 -15.88 -4.94
N ARG A 98 -24.27 -16.20 -4.84
CA ARG A 98 -25.31 -15.72 -5.78
C ARG A 98 -25.43 -14.20 -5.64
N VAL A 99 -24.67 -13.47 -6.42
CA VAL A 99 -24.80 -12.02 -6.63
C VAL A 99 -25.72 -11.82 -7.83
N ASP A 100 -26.62 -10.83 -7.76
CA ASP A 100 -27.44 -10.43 -8.89
C ASP A 100 -26.53 -10.11 -10.10
N PRO A 101 -26.66 -10.85 -11.22
CA PRO A 101 -25.84 -10.65 -12.40
C PRO A 101 -25.91 -9.22 -12.95
N ALA A 102 -27.03 -8.52 -12.83
CA ALA A 102 -27.15 -7.14 -13.31
C ALA A 102 -26.35 -6.17 -12.44
N ALA A 103 -26.36 -6.36 -11.12
CA ALA A 103 -25.57 -5.56 -10.18
C ALA A 103 -24.06 -5.87 -10.30
N LEU A 104 -23.71 -7.13 -10.57
CA LEU A 104 -22.33 -7.53 -10.82
C LEU A 104 -21.83 -6.97 -12.16
N THR A 105 -22.60 -7.09 -13.24
CA THR A 105 -22.28 -6.50 -14.55
C THR A 105 -22.16 -4.98 -14.46
N GLY A 106 -23.05 -4.28 -13.75
CA GLY A 106 -22.93 -2.84 -13.56
C GLY A 106 -21.68 -2.43 -12.75
N ARG A 107 -21.28 -3.23 -11.76
CA ARG A 107 -20.06 -2.99 -10.97
C ARG A 107 -18.78 -3.35 -11.73
N VAL A 108 -18.79 -4.42 -12.53
CA VAL A 108 -17.64 -4.81 -13.35
C VAL A 108 -17.51 -3.87 -14.55
N GLN A 109 -18.62 -3.46 -15.18
CA GLN A 109 -18.62 -2.42 -16.21
C GLN A 109 -18.11 -1.09 -15.63
N GLY A 110 -18.61 -0.67 -14.46
CA GLY A 110 -18.10 0.51 -13.76
C GLY A 110 -16.62 0.41 -13.42
N ALA A 111 -16.13 -0.75 -12.99
CA ALA A 111 -14.71 -0.98 -12.75
C ALA A 111 -13.86 -0.97 -14.03
N ILE A 112 -14.39 -1.47 -15.15
CA ILE A 112 -13.73 -1.45 -16.47
C ILE A 112 -13.71 -0.04 -17.05
N ASP A 113 -14.83 0.69 -16.98
CA ASP A 113 -14.92 2.08 -17.42
C ASP A 113 -14.03 2.96 -16.55
N ALA A 114 -13.99 2.72 -15.23
CA ALA A 114 -13.06 3.35 -14.30
C ALA A 114 -11.60 3.04 -14.64
N THR A 115 -11.25 1.78 -14.93
CA THR A 115 -9.88 1.37 -15.30
C THR A 115 -9.47 1.92 -16.67
N THR A 116 -10.41 1.99 -17.62
CA THR A 116 -10.19 2.52 -18.97
C THR A 116 -10.09 4.04 -18.95
N SER A 117 -10.92 4.72 -18.15
CA SER A 117 -10.80 6.17 -17.91
C SER A 117 -9.51 6.48 -17.15
N ALA A 118 -9.18 5.69 -16.13
CA ALA A 118 -7.91 5.77 -15.41
C ALA A 118 -6.72 5.60 -16.36
N ARG A 119 -6.79 4.68 -17.32
CA ARG A 119 -5.78 4.51 -18.37
C ARG A 119 -5.71 5.74 -19.28
N HIS A 120 -6.83 6.20 -19.82
CA HIS A 120 -6.85 7.36 -20.72
C HIS A 120 -6.33 8.62 -20.05
N GLU A 121 -6.67 8.80 -18.77
CA GLU A 121 -6.20 9.92 -17.97
C GLU A 121 -4.71 9.76 -17.64
N LEU A 122 -4.25 8.57 -17.28
CA LEU A 122 -2.83 8.29 -17.06
C LEU A 122 -1.99 8.44 -18.34
N ASP A 123 -2.51 8.03 -19.51
CA ASP A 123 -1.89 8.23 -20.83
C ASP A 123 -1.79 9.73 -21.17
N ARG A 124 -2.81 10.54 -20.81
CA ARG A 124 -2.75 12.00 -20.89
C ARG A 124 -1.71 12.59 -19.94
N MET A 125 -1.65 12.09 -18.70
CA MET A 125 -0.74 12.56 -17.65
C MET A 125 0.73 12.26 -17.96
N LEU A 126 1.01 11.11 -18.57
CA LEU A 126 2.37 10.67 -18.92
C LEU A 126 2.88 11.24 -20.26
N GLY A 127 2.00 11.87 -21.05
CA GLY A 127 2.28 12.40 -22.38
C GLY A 127 2.24 11.32 -23.46
N GLU A 128 1.48 11.58 -24.54
CA GLU A 128 1.37 10.66 -25.68
C GLU A 128 2.76 10.36 -26.27
N GLY A 129 3.19 9.08 -26.24
CA GLY A 129 4.32 8.60 -27.06
C GLY A 129 5.64 8.27 -26.35
N ARG A 130 5.67 8.01 -25.03
CA ARG A 130 6.85 7.35 -24.44
C ARG A 130 6.79 5.83 -24.64
N ASP A 131 7.39 5.38 -25.75
CA ASP A 131 7.72 3.97 -26.00
C ASP A 131 8.62 3.43 -24.87
N HIS A 132 8.01 2.84 -23.83
CA HIS A 132 8.74 1.98 -22.92
C HIS A 132 9.07 0.69 -23.67
N ALA A 133 10.22 0.68 -24.35
CA ALA A 133 10.76 -0.53 -24.94
C ALA A 133 10.91 -1.59 -23.83
N PRO A 134 10.28 -2.77 -23.97
CA PRO A 134 10.42 -3.82 -22.97
C PRO A 134 11.89 -4.26 -22.94
N SER A 135 12.49 -4.28 -21.76
CA SER A 135 13.80 -4.92 -21.59
C SER A 135 13.70 -6.39 -22.00
N PRO A 136 14.53 -6.86 -22.94
CA PRO A 136 14.44 -8.23 -23.42
C PRO A 136 15.02 -9.17 -22.36
N GLY A 137 14.15 -9.99 -21.77
CA GLY A 137 14.53 -11.25 -21.17
C GLY A 137 14.09 -11.43 -19.72
N ARG A 138 13.07 -12.27 -19.53
CA ARG A 138 13.21 -13.58 -18.84
C ARG A 138 11.83 -14.23 -18.72
N ALA A 139 11.50 -15.03 -19.73
CA ALA A 139 10.45 -16.04 -19.64
C ALA A 139 10.89 -17.10 -18.61
N GLY A 140 10.20 -17.16 -17.48
CA GLY A 140 10.50 -18.14 -16.44
C GLY A 140 9.92 -17.75 -15.08
N ALA A 141 8.63 -17.43 -15.00
CA ALA A 141 7.95 -17.24 -13.72
C ALA A 141 7.62 -18.62 -13.11
N SER A 142 8.49 -19.07 -12.20
CA SER A 142 8.21 -20.17 -11.28
C SER A 142 7.12 -19.76 -10.28
N ARG A 143 6.28 -20.73 -9.88
CA ARG A 143 5.33 -20.60 -8.76
C ARG A 143 6.12 -20.18 -7.50
N GLY A 144 5.96 -18.93 -7.10
CA GLY A 144 6.71 -18.28 -6.00
C GLY A 144 7.61 -17.10 -6.41
N GLY A 145 7.52 -16.61 -7.66
CA GLY A 145 8.45 -15.64 -8.24
C GLY A 145 8.30 -14.18 -7.79
N ALA A 146 9.45 -13.56 -7.53
CA ALA A 146 9.63 -12.13 -7.26
C ALA A 146 9.00 -11.24 -8.35
N TYR A 147 8.50 -10.10 -7.90
CA TYR A 147 7.91 -9.07 -8.74
C TYR A 147 8.96 -8.40 -9.64
N PRO A 148 8.65 -8.04 -10.90
CA PRO A 148 9.66 -7.57 -11.85
C PRO A 148 10.18 -6.13 -11.63
N GLY A 149 9.91 -5.49 -10.49
CA GLY A 149 10.48 -4.20 -10.10
C GLY A 149 10.90 -4.20 -8.64
N GLY A 150 12.06 -3.63 -8.33
CA GLY A 150 12.53 -3.39 -6.98
C GLY A 150 11.84 -2.19 -6.33
N ALA A 151 12.18 -1.91 -5.07
CA ALA A 151 11.61 -0.80 -4.32
C ALA A 151 11.77 0.56 -5.03
N VAL A 152 12.90 0.76 -5.71
CA VAL A 152 13.21 1.99 -6.45
C VAL A 152 12.25 2.20 -7.62
N GLU A 153 11.99 1.17 -8.42
CA GLU A 153 11.07 1.27 -9.57
C GLU A 153 9.63 1.56 -9.12
N LEU A 154 9.16 0.88 -8.06
CA LEU A 154 7.81 1.10 -7.52
C LEU A 154 7.65 2.52 -6.95
N LEU A 155 8.67 3.02 -6.25
CA LEU A 155 8.66 4.37 -5.67
C LEU A 155 8.91 5.47 -6.73
N THR A 156 9.59 5.15 -7.83
CA THR A 156 9.70 6.05 -8.99
C THR A 156 8.32 6.31 -9.59
N LEU A 157 7.56 5.24 -9.88
CA LEU A 157 6.19 5.37 -10.38
C LEU A 157 5.29 6.14 -9.39
N ALA A 158 5.42 5.86 -8.10
CA ALA A 158 4.67 6.61 -7.08
C ALA A 158 5.02 8.11 -7.08
N GLY A 159 6.29 8.47 -7.27
CA GLY A 159 6.74 9.84 -7.39
C GLY A 159 6.23 10.54 -8.65
N GLU A 160 6.18 9.83 -9.78
CA GLU A 160 5.60 10.36 -11.02
C GLU A 160 4.10 10.62 -10.89
N LEU A 161 3.34 9.67 -10.30
CA LEU A 161 1.91 9.87 -10.02
C LEU A 161 1.68 11.05 -9.05
N ALA A 162 2.50 11.15 -8.00
CA ALA A 162 2.41 12.23 -7.03
C ALA A 162 2.86 13.58 -7.62
N ALA A 163 3.69 13.60 -8.66
CA ALA A 163 4.13 14.81 -9.33
C ALA A 163 3.14 15.32 -10.40
N ALA A 164 2.17 14.50 -10.81
CA ALA A 164 1.20 14.84 -11.84
C ALA A 164 0.28 16.01 -11.40
N PRO A 165 -0.21 16.85 -12.34
CA PRO A 165 -1.17 17.91 -12.04
C PRO A 165 -2.45 17.40 -11.37
N ASP A 166 -2.95 16.25 -11.82
CA ASP A 166 -4.17 15.60 -11.33
C ASP A 166 -3.81 14.37 -10.46
N ALA A 167 -2.83 14.53 -9.57
CA ALA A 167 -2.30 13.42 -8.77
C ALA A 167 -3.38 12.70 -7.94
N PRO A 168 -3.27 11.36 -7.78
CA PRO A 168 -4.08 10.60 -6.83
C PRO A 168 -4.04 11.20 -5.43
N ARG A 169 -5.18 11.17 -4.73
CA ARG A 169 -5.23 11.52 -3.30
C ARG A 169 -4.39 10.57 -2.45
N VAL A 170 -4.31 9.30 -2.85
CA VAL A 170 -3.60 8.24 -2.14
C VAL A 170 -2.90 7.33 -3.14
N VAL A 171 -1.59 7.15 -2.96
CA VAL A 171 -0.80 6.10 -3.61
C VAL A 171 -0.32 5.12 -2.53
N TYR A 172 -0.75 3.87 -2.61
CA TYR A 172 -0.34 2.79 -1.69
C TYR A 172 0.64 1.86 -2.40
N VAL A 173 1.90 1.92 -2.03
CA VAL A 173 2.94 1.04 -2.59
C VAL A 173 3.10 -0.19 -1.70
N ASN A 174 3.03 -1.38 -2.29
CA ASN A 174 3.25 -2.65 -1.60
C ASN A 174 4.28 -3.52 -2.34
N GLY A 175 4.77 -4.56 -1.66
CA GLY A 175 5.75 -5.46 -2.26
C GLY A 175 7.14 -4.85 -2.49
N LEU A 176 7.58 -3.91 -1.64
CA LEU A 176 8.91 -3.28 -1.66
C LEU A 176 10.10 -4.25 -1.41
N GLY A 177 9.87 -5.55 -1.47
CA GLY A 177 10.86 -6.60 -1.23
C GLY A 177 10.47 -7.53 -0.08
N ASP A 178 11.32 -8.54 0.13
CA ASP A 178 11.10 -9.58 1.14
C ASP A 178 11.56 -9.10 2.53
N PHE A 179 10.82 -8.17 3.13
CA PHE A 179 11.03 -7.79 4.53
C PHE A 179 10.63 -8.90 5.50
N ASP A 180 10.02 -10.01 5.01
CA ASP A 180 9.72 -11.18 5.83
C ASP A 180 10.93 -12.14 6.00
N THR A 181 12.12 -11.60 6.26
CA THR A 181 13.34 -12.41 6.31
C THR A 181 13.47 -13.23 7.59
N HIS A 182 13.27 -14.55 7.49
CA HIS A 182 13.56 -15.52 8.56
C HIS A 182 15.00 -16.05 8.56
N GLN A 183 15.82 -15.62 7.60
CA GLN A 183 17.20 -16.05 7.41
C GLN A 183 18.03 -14.90 6.82
N GLY A 184 19.27 -14.74 7.27
CA GLY A 184 20.22 -13.76 6.73
C GLY A 184 19.85 -12.31 7.03
N LEU A 185 19.15 -12.05 8.15
CA LEU A 185 18.61 -10.73 8.51
C LEU A 185 19.68 -9.63 8.45
N GLN A 186 20.89 -9.90 8.97
CA GLN A 186 21.99 -8.94 9.03
C GLN A 186 22.48 -8.47 7.65
N GLN A 187 22.34 -9.29 6.61
CA GLN A 187 22.73 -8.93 5.24
C GLN A 187 21.55 -8.34 4.48
N ARG A 188 20.39 -9.00 4.56
CA ARG A 188 19.24 -8.72 3.69
C ARG A 188 18.48 -7.47 4.12
N HIS A 189 18.29 -7.27 5.43
CA HIS A 189 17.49 -6.15 5.93
C HIS A 189 18.13 -4.78 5.65
N PRO A 190 19.47 -4.58 5.83
CA PRO A 190 20.11 -3.34 5.43
C PRO A 190 20.02 -3.07 3.92
N ALA A 191 20.17 -4.10 3.08
CA ALA A 191 20.03 -3.94 1.63
C ALA A 191 18.61 -3.52 1.21
N LEU A 192 17.58 -4.12 1.83
CA LEU A 192 16.18 -3.75 1.59
C LEU A 192 15.88 -2.32 2.05
N LEU A 193 16.39 -1.91 3.22
CA LEU A 193 16.25 -0.53 3.68
C LEU A 193 16.98 0.46 2.77
N GLY A 194 18.17 0.11 2.27
CA GLY A 194 18.90 0.92 1.29
C GLY A 194 18.11 1.13 0.00
N ALA A 195 17.47 0.08 -0.52
CA ALA A 195 16.61 0.22 -1.71
C ALA A 195 15.37 1.09 -1.47
N VAL A 196 14.81 1.08 -0.25
CA VAL A 196 13.71 1.99 0.13
C VAL A 196 14.22 3.44 0.25
N ASP A 197 15.41 3.65 0.81
CA ASP A 197 16.04 4.97 0.92
C ASP A 197 16.31 5.57 -0.47
N ASP A 198 16.92 4.81 -1.38
CA ASP A 198 17.14 5.20 -2.77
C ASP A 198 15.80 5.54 -3.47
N GLY A 199 14.77 4.72 -3.26
CA GLY A 199 13.44 4.96 -3.81
C GLY A 199 12.76 6.22 -3.26
N PHE A 200 12.93 6.51 -1.96
CA PHE A 200 12.45 7.76 -1.36
C PHE A 200 13.16 8.98 -1.96
N ALA A 201 14.47 8.90 -2.20
CA ALA A 201 15.20 9.99 -2.85
C ALA A 201 14.65 10.28 -4.26
N VAL A 202 14.34 9.24 -5.04
CA VAL A 202 13.73 9.41 -6.38
C VAL A 202 12.32 10.00 -6.29
N LEU A 203 11.47 9.47 -5.41
CA LEU A 203 10.10 9.94 -5.22
C LEU A 203 10.07 11.41 -4.80
N LEU A 204 10.80 11.75 -3.74
CA LEU A 204 10.84 13.11 -3.19
C LEU A 204 11.44 14.10 -4.18
N GLY A 205 12.48 13.70 -4.92
CA GLY A 205 13.05 14.53 -5.97
C GLY A 205 12.09 14.76 -7.15
N ALA A 206 11.22 13.80 -7.48
CA ALA A 206 10.22 13.98 -8.53
C ALA A 206 9.17 15.03 -8.14
N VAL A 207 8.63 14.94 -6.92
CA VAL A 207 7.61 15.89 -6.44
C VAL A 207 8.21 17.28 -6.19
N GLU A 208 9.47 17.37 -5.77
CA GLU A 208 10.19 18.64 -5.64
C GLU A 208 10.39 19.33 -6.99
N ARG A 209 10.86 18.59 -8.02
CA ARG A 209 10.99 19.14 -9.39
C ARG A 209 9.67 19.60 -9.99
N ALA A 210 8.57 18.97 -9.60
CA ALA A 210 7.22 19.37 -10.01
C ALA A 210 6.66 20.55 -9.19
N GLY A 211 7.38 21.04 -8.17
CA GLY A 211 6.90 22.11 -7.29
C GLY A 211 5.75 21.68 -6.37
N ARG A 212 5.60 20.37 -6.14
CA ARG A 212 4.49 19.75 -5.38
C ARG A 212 4.91 19.13 -4.05
N ALA A 213 6.14 19.39 -3.59
CA ALA A 213 6.66 18.78 -2.38
C ALA A 213 5.76 19.01 -1.14
N ASP A 214 5.18 20.21 -1.02
CA ASP A 214 4.30 20.58 0.10
C ASP A 214 2.94 19.86 0.08
N ASP A 215 2.57 19.30 -1.07
CA ASP A 215 1.33 18.54 -1.26
C ASP A 215 1.51 17.03 -1.00
N VAL A 216 2.69 16.58 -0.60
CA VAL A 216 3.02 15.15 -0.48
C VAL A 216 3.53 14.80 0.91
N LEU A 217 2.82 13.88 1.57
CA LEU A 217 3.22 13.22 2.81
C LEU A 217 3.45 11.73 2.54
N VAL A 218 4.67 11.26 2.75
CA VAL A 218 5.01 9.84 2.70
C VAL A 218 4.88 9.24 4.09
N MET A 219 4.19 8.11 4.21
CA MET A 219 4.04 7.36 5.45
C MET A 219 4.38 5.90 5.23
N THR A 220 5.29 5.33 6.04
CA THR A 220 5.56 3.89 6.01
C THR A 220 4.59 3.09 6.86
N VAL A 221 4.26 1.91 6.35
CA VAL A 221 3.31 0.99 6.95
C VAL A 221 3.92 -0.41 7.00
N ALA A 222 3.76 -1.08 8.14
CA ALA A 222 4.22 -2.45 8.37
C ALA A 222 3.30 -3.10 9.41
N GLU A 223 2.84 -4.31 9.11
CA GLU A 223 1.87 -5.03 9.95
C GLU A 223 2.53 -5.80 11.12
N PHE A 224 3.85 -5.98 11.07
CA PHE A 224 4.66 -6.59 12.10
C PHE A 224 6.02 -5.88 12.21
N GLY A 225 6.70 -6.11 13.32
CA GLY A 225 8.11 -5.81 13.50
C GLY A 225 8.94 -7.07 13.72
N ARG A 226 10.13 -6.92 14.30
CA ARG A 226 11.03 -8.04 14.61
C ARG A 226 11.27 -8.16 16.10
N ARG A 227 11.31 -9.39 16.61
CA ARG A 227 11.75 -9.63 18.00
C ARG A 227 13.25 -9.36 18.12
N PRO A 228 13.72 -8.85 19.27
CA PRO A 228 15.16 -8.67 19.48
C PRO A 228 15.96 -9.97 19.52
N ALA A 229 15.34 -11.09 19.94
CA ALA A 229 16.01 -12.37 20.02
C ALA A 229 16.18 -13.02 18.63
N GLU A 230 17.38 -13.50 18.35
CA GLU A 230 17.68 -14.28 17.15
C GLU A 230 16.92 -15.62 17.16
N ASN A 231 16.43 -16.03 15.99
CA ASN A 231 15.91 -17.36 15.74
C ASN A 231 16.51 -17.89 14.42
N GLY A 232 17.47 -18.81 14.55
CA GLY A 232 18.01 -19.60 13.44
C GLY A 232 18.57 -18.79 12.28
N GLY A 233 19.34 -17.71 12.51
CA GLY A 233 19.88 -16.85 11.45
C GLY A 233 18.98 -15.68 11.01
N GLY A 234 17.80 -15.56 11.61
CA GLY A 234 16.89 -14.42 11.48
C GLY A 234 16.27 -14.04 12.84
N THR A 235 15.07 -13.48 12.83
CA THR A 235 14.31 -13.16 14.06
C THR A 235 12.82 -13.39 13.83
N ASP A 236 12.11 -13.82 14.87
CA ASP A 236 10.65 -13.95 14.86
C ASP A 236 9.94 -12.62 14.61
N HIS A 237 8.66 -12.70 14.24
CA HIS A 237 7.76 -11.55 14.17
C HIS A 237 7.56 -10.94 15.56
N GLY A 238 7.72 -9.62 15.63
CA GLY A 238 7.48 -8.79 16.81
C GLY A 238 6.29 -7.84 16.60
N THR A 239 5.89 -7.17 17.68
CA THR A 239 4.73 -6.26 17.71
C THR A 239 5.06 -4.80 17.40
N ALA A 240 6.34 -4.43 17.39
CA ALA A 240 6.78 -3.05 17.26
C ALA A 240 7.82 -2.90 16.13
N ALA A 241 7.64 -1.87 15.30
CA ALA A 241 8.54 -1.49 14.22
C ALA A 241 8.73 0.04 14.21
N PRO A 242 9.88 0.56 13.74
CA PRO A 242 9.99 1.96 13.39
C PRO A 242 9.11 2.26 12.17
N HIS A 243 8.46 3.42 12.19
CA HIS A 243 7.70 3.94 11.05
C HIS A 243 8.11 5.38 10.79
N PHE A 244 8.07 5.79 9.53
CA PHE A 244 8.50 7.10 9.08
C PHE A 244 7.32 7.90 8.54
N LEU A 245 7.32 9.19 8.89
CA LEU A 245 6.57 10.24 8.19
C LEU A 245 7.63 11.13 7.53
N VAL A 246 7.53 11.33 6.22
CA VAL A 246 8.54 12.05 5.44
C VAL A 246 7.85 13.04 4.50
N GLY A 247 8.40 14.24 4.40
CA GLY A 247 7.86 15.34 3.59
C GLY A 247 8.14 16.69 4.25
N PRO A 248 8.04 17.81 3.51
CA PRO A 248 8.33 19.15 4.02
C PRO A 248 7.36 19.59 5.13
N VAL A 249 6.14 19.05 5.14
CA VAL A 249 5.15 19.30 6.20
C VAL A 249 5.50 18.61 7.52
N VAL A 250 6.53 17.76 7.58
CA VAL A 250 6.92 17.02 8.79
C VAL A 250 7.90 17.85 9.62
N ARG A 251 7.57 18.11 10.89
CA ARG A 251 8.40 18.86 11.86
C ARG A 251 9.76 18.20 12.17
N GLY A 252 9.90 16.92 11.82
CA GLY A 252 11.03 16.07 12.22
C GLY A 252 10.93 15.60 13.68
N GLY A 253 11.90 14.80 14.07
CA GLY A 253 12.03 14.27 15.43
C GLY A 253 11.52 12.83 15.59
N ARG A 254 11.69 12.30 16.81
CA ARG A 254 11.25 10.96 17.20
C ARG A 254 10.03 11.06 18.09
N TYR A 255 8.97 10.35 17.73
CA TYR A 255 7.72 10.29 18.49
C TYR A 255 7.52 8.89 19.06
N GLY A 256 7.33 8.82 20.38
CA GLY A 256 7.31 7.56 21.13
C GLY A 256 8.61 7.29 21.89
N GLU A 257 8.53 6.32 22.79
CA GLU A 257 9.66 5.90 23.61
C GLU A 257 10.59 4.97 22.83
N PRO A 258 11.92 5.17 22.88
CA PRO A 258 12.87 4.19 22.35
C PRO A 258 12.69 2.82 22.99
N PRO A 259 12.75 1.74 22.21
CA PRO A 259 12.75 0.41 22.78
C PRO A 259 13.98 0.20 23.66
N THR A 260 13.81 -0.49 24.78
CA THR A 260 14.91 -0.94 25.64
C THR A 260 14.85 -2.45 25.79
N LEU A 261 15.94 -3.15 25.48
CA LEU A 261 16.01 -4.62 25.53
C LEU A 261 15.67 -5.27 26.88
N PRO A 262 15.90 -4.63 28.04
CA PRO A 262 15.46 -5.19 29.32
C PRO A 262 13.94 -5.21 29.55
N LYS A 263 13.15 -4.53 28.70
CA LYS A 263 11.69 -4.39 28.85
C LYS A 263 10.95 -5.09 27.71
N LEU A 264 10.99 -6.43 27.71
CA LEU A 264 10.19 -7.26 26.81
C LEU A 264 8.94 -7.76 27.52
N ASP A 265 7.89 -8.04 26.74
CA ASP A 265 6.71 -8.74 27.25
C ASP A 265 7.01 -10.23 27.53
N GLY A 266 6.05 -10.95 28.11
CA GLY A 266 6.20 -12.36 28.50
C GLY A 266 6.43 -13.34 27.33
N ILE A 267 6.39 -12.88 26.08
CA ILE A 267 6.65 -13.67 24.88
C ILE A 267 7.77 -13.04 24.01
N GLY A 268 8.53 -12.09 24.55
CA GLY A 268 9.75 -11.55 23.94
C GLY A 268 9.53 -10.40 22.94
N ASN A 269 8.38 -9.73 22.93
CA ASN A 269 8.19 -8.54 22.10
C ASN A 269 8.57 -7.25 22.83
N LEU A 270 8.92 -6.25 22.03
CA LEU A 270 9.02 -4.86 22.49
C LEU A 270 7.64 -4.30 22.84
N ALA A 271 7.60 -3.42 23.83
CA ALA A 271 6.41 -2.61 24.09
C ALA A 271 6.06 -1.73 22.88
N VAL A 272 4.77 -1.47 22.67
CA VAL A 272 4.27 -0.57 21.62
C VAL A 272 3.89 0.77 22.26
N PRO A 273 4.79 1.78 22.26
CA PRO A 273 4.52 3.06 22.91
C PRO A 273 3.57 3.96 22.11
N VAL A 274 3.39 3.67 20.82
CA VAL A 274 2.55 4.44 19.91
C VAL A 274 1.69 3.48 19.09
N ASP A 275 0.38 3.48 19.33
CA ASP A 275 -0.57 2.72 18.52
C ASP A 275 -0.52 3.21 17.06
N PHE A 276 -0.52 2.27 16.11
CA PHE A 276 -0.39 2.58 14.68
C PHE A 276 -1.50 3.51 14.17
N ARG A 277 -2.70 3.45 14.77
CA ARG A 277 -3.83 4.31 14.40
C ARG A 277 -3.54 5.78 14.62
N ARG A 278 -2.63 6.13 15.53
CA ARG A 278 -2.22 7.52 15.71
C ARG A 278 -1.54 8.09 14.48
N ARG A 279 -0.77 7.27 13.74
CA ARG A 279 -0.18 7.67 12.45
C ARG A 279 -1.23 7.80 11.36
N TYR A 280 -2.20 6.88 11.32
CA TYR A 280 -3.33 6.99 10.39
C TYR A 280 -4.15 8.24 10.67
N ALA A 281 -4.40 8.55 11.94
CA ALA A 281 -5.08 9.76 12.34
C ALA A 281 -4.31 11.02 11.96
N THR A 282 -2.97 11.01 12.06
CA THR A 282 -2.13 12.09 11.54
C THR A 282 -2.31 12.27 10.03
N ALA A 283 -2.25 11.19 9.24
CA ALA A 283 -2.41 11.25 7.79
C ALA A 283 -3.83 11.70 7.39
N LEU A 284 -4.87 11.18 8.03
CA LEU A 284 -6.26 11.56 7.78
C LEU A 284 -6.53 13.04 8.10
N ARG A 285 -5.97 13.53 9.21
CA ARG A 285 -6.05 14.94 9.58
C ARG A 285 -5.39 15.82 8.53
N TRP A 286 -4.24 15.40 7.99
CA TRP A 286 -3.55 16.11 6.91
C TRP A 286 -4.33 16.09 5.61
N LEU A 287 -5.00 14.98 5.29
CA LEU A 287 -5.94 14.86 4.17
C LEU A 287 -7.26 15.64 4.38
N GLY A 288 -7.39 16.39 5.47
CA GLY A 288 -8.50 17.30 5.71
C GLY A 288 -9.78 16.64 6.25
N VAL A 289 -9.71 15.41 6.77
CA VAL A 289 -10.86 14.70 7.34
C VAL A 289 -10.71 14.43 8.84
N GLU A 290 -11.84 14.31 9.54
CA GLU A 290 -11.85 13.91 10.94
C GLU A 290 -11.47 12.43 11.07
N PRO A 291 -10.37 12.07 11.78
CA PRO A 291 -9.90 10.69 11.85
C PRO A 291 -10.92 9.70 12.42
N GLU A 292 -11.70 10.11 13.42
CA GLU A 292 -12.69 9.24 14.07
C GLU A 292 -13.78 8.80 13.09
N ALA A 293 -14.18 9.65 12.15
CA ALA A 293 -15.18 9.32 11.13
C ALA A 293 -14.71 8.17 10.20
N VAL A 294 -13.40 8.06 9.96
CA VAL A 294 -12.82 7.02 9.11
C VAL A 294 -12.37 5.81 9.92
N LEU A 295 -11.73 6.01 11.06
CA LEU A 295 -11.13 4.96 11.89
C LEU A 295 -12.13 4.31 12.85
N GLY A 296 -13.27 4.93 13.12
CA GLY A 296 -14.29 4.43 14.05
C GLY A 296 -13.83 4.33 15.51
N VAL A 297 -12.70 4.94 15.84
CA VAL A 297 -12.12 5.02 17.19
C VAL A 297 -11.44 6.37 17.36
N ASP A 298 -11.45 6.89 18.58
CA ASP A 298 -10.64 8.06 18.92
C ASP A 298 -9.15 7.66 18.94
N ALA A 299 -8.39 8.24 18.02
CA ALA A 299 -6.96 8.08 17.90
C ALA A 299 -6.32 9.46 17.79
N THR A 300 -5.71 9.94 18.87
CA THR A 300 -5.07 11.25 18.90
C THR A 300 -3.92 11.31 17.89
N PRO A 301 -3.96 12.22 16.89
CA PRO A 301 -2.86 12.41 15.94
C PRO A 301 -1.52 12.64 16.65
N ILE A 302 -0.44 12.19 16.01
CA ILE A 302 0.91 12.53 16.43
C ILE A 302 1.15 14.00 16.02
N PRO A 303 1.69 14.86 16.91
CA PRO A 303 1.97 16.26 16.60
C PRO A 303 3.24 16.43 15.73
N ALA A 304 3.34 15.63 14.67
CA ALA A 304 4.49 15.56 13.78
C ALA A 304 4.41 16.48 12.55
N LEU A 305 3.24 17.08 12.27
CA LEU A 305 3.03 17.90 11.06
C LEU A 305 2.97 19.39 11.40
N ALA A 306 3.62 20.21 10.59
CA ALA A 306 3.82 21.65 10.77
C ALA A 306 2.65 22.51 10.26
N ARG A 307 1.41 22.18 10.68
CA ARG A 307 0.17 22.88 10.32
C ARG A 307 -0.12 22.97 8.82
#